data_AF-A0A8B8PDW6-F1
#
_entry.id   AF-A0A8B8PDW6-F1
#
_cell.length_a   1.000
_cell.length_b   1.000
_cell.length_c   1.000
_cell.angle_alpha   90.00
_cell.angle_beta   90.00
_cell.angle_gamma   90.00
#
_symmetry.space_group_name_H-M   'P 1'
#
loop_
_entity.id
_entity.type
_entity.pdbx_description
1 polymer ?
#
loop_
_entity_poly.entity_id
_entity_poly.type
_entity_poly.pdbx_seq_one_letter_code
_entity_poly.pdbx_strand_id
1 'polypeptide(L)'
;MASDLETKAKEAFIDDHFELAADLYSQAISLSPDNAELFADRAQANLKLRNFTGAVADANKAIEIDPSLSKAYFRKGNACYELEEYETAKAAFELGSSLAPGDARFANLIKKCDDRIAEESGDLLDQPLEKASTEVVSVESDQESGQILNEAPNEVTSQLNVKQKYRHEYYQKPEEVVITIFAKGIPAQNVAIDFGEQILSVIIDVPGEDAYHFQPRLFGKIAPEKCRYDVLPSKIEVRLAKAEPLNWTSLDFSKDSTIPKTVTVVSDCYSTHSEGTGSQRPSYPTSKPRRVDWDKLEAQVKKEEKEEKLDGDAALNKFFQDIYKDADEDTRRAMRKSFVESNGTVLSTNWKEVGSKKVEGSPPEGMEVKKWEY
;
A
#
# COMPACT_ATOMS: atom_id res chain seq x y z
N MET A 1 9.02 -40.05 5.85
CA MET A 1 9.70 -39.20 6.85
C MET A 1 10.05 -37.88 6.18
N ALA A 2 10.44 -36.84 6.94
CA ALA A 2 10.74 -35.52 6.36
C ALA A 2 11.90 -35.58 5.35
N SER A 3 12.94 -36.37 5.66
CA SER A 3 14.04 -36.74 4.76
C SER A 3 13.60 -37.26 3.38
N ASP A 4 12.52 -38.05 3.36
CA ASP A 4 12.03 -38.74 2.16
C ASP A 4 11.14 -37.84 1.29
N LEU A 5 10.77 -36.67 1.83
CA LEU A 5 10.12 -35.58 1.11
C LEU A 5 11.16 -34.55 0.65
N GLU A 6 12.15 -34.25 1.49
CA GLU A 6 13.29 -33.40 1.15
C GLU A 6 14.09 -33.94 -0.05
N THR A 7 14.42 -35.25 -0.04
CA THR A 7 15.11 -35.89 -1.18
C THR A 7 14.29 -35.79 -2.47
N LYS A 8 12.99 -36.07 -2.42
CA LYS A 8 12.09 -35.91 -3.57
C LYS A 8 11.91 -34.47 -4.02
N ALA A 9 11.94 -33.51 -3.09
CA ALA A 9 11.92 -32.09 -3.42
C ALA A 9 13.21 -31.66 -4.12
N LYS A 10 14.35 -32.24 -3.73
CA LYS A 10 15.66 -32.05 -4.39
C LYS A 10 15.71 -32.70 -5.77
N GLU A 11 15.15 -33.91 -5.93
CA GLU A 11 14.95 -34.57 -7.22
C GLU A 11 14.05 -33.72 -8.15
N ALA A 12 12.84 -33.35 -7.70
CA ALA A 12 11.91 -32.51 -8.46
C ALA A 12 12.51 -31.13 -8.83
N PHE A 13 13.37 -30.56 -7.97
CA PHE A 13 14.08 -29.31 -8.27
C PHE A 13 15.19 -29.50 -9.33
N ILE A 14 15.85 -30.66 -9.38
CA ILE A 14 16.84 -31.01 -10.41
C ILE A 14 16.17 -31.25 -11.76
N ASP A 15 14.97 -31.83 -11.75
CA ASP A 15 14.13 -32.04 -12.94
C ASP A 15 13.35 -30.77 -13.37
N ASP A 16 13.73 -29.58 -12.88
CA ASP A 16 13.07 -28.27 -13.11
C ASP A 16 11.55 -28.19 -12.73
N HIS A 17 11.00 -29.18 -12.02
CA HIS A 17 9.60 -29.20 -11.53
C HIS A 17 9.44 -28.35 -10.25
N PHE A 18 9.70 -27.04 -10.35
CA PHE A 18 9.81 -26.15 -9.19
C PHE A 18 8.56 -26.03 -8.33
N GLU A 19 7.35 -26.12 -8.91
CA GLU A 19 6.08 -26.11 -8.18
C GLU A 19 5.97 -27.35 -7.26
N LEU A 20 6.19 -28.54 -7.83
CA LEU A 20 6.21 -29.80 -7.10
C LEU A 20 7.31 -29.82 -6.03
N ALA A 21 8.48 -29.24 -6.31
CA ALA A 21 9.54 -29.08 -5.31
C ALA A 21 9.07 -28.19 -4.14
N ALA A 22 8.44 -27.04 -4.40
CA ALA A 22 7.92 -26.14 -3.37
C ALA A 22 6.83 -26.81 -2.51
N ASP A 23 5.94 -27.61 -3.11
CA ASP A 23 4.93 -28.39 -2.40
C ASP A 23 5.53 -29.50 -1.55
N LEU A 24 6.54 -30.22 -2.06
CA LEU A 24 7.24 -31.28 -1.31
C LEU A 24 8.06 -30.70 -0.14
N TYR A 25 8.73 -29.55 -0.32
CA TYR A 25 9.35 -28.84 0.79
C TYR A 25 8.31 -28.35 1.81
N SER A 26 7.14 -27.87 1.37
CA SER A 26 6.07 -27.45 2.28
C SER A 26 5.54 -28.61 3.12
N GLN A 27 5.42 -29.80 2.53
CA GLN A 27 5.10 -31.02 3.26
C GLN A 27 6.24 -31.45 4.20
N ALA A 28 7.51 -31.35 3.78
CA ALA A 28 8.66 -31.64 4.63
C ALA A 28 8.72 -30.72 5.86
N ILE A 29 8.50 -29.41 5.67
CA ILE A 29 8.43 -28.39 6.73
C ILE A 29 7.31 -28.73 7.72
N SER A 30 6.14 -29.20 7.25
CA SER A 30 5.04 -29.61 8.15
C SER A 30 5.39 -30.77 9.09
N LEU A 31 6.42 -31.57 8.74
CA LEU A 31 6.95 -32.66 9.56
C LEU A 31 8.23 -32.29 10.33
N SER A 32 8.84 -31.14 10.06
CA SER A 32 10.11 -30.69 10.63
C SER A 32 10.23 -29.15 10.56
N PRO A 33 9.43 -28.42 11.35
CA PRO A 33 9.32 -26.95 11.25
C PRO A 33 10.57 -26.19 11.72
N ASP A 34 11.48 -26.87 12.42
CA ASP A 34 12.72 -26.30 12.97
C ASP A 34 13.96 -26.59 12.10
N ASN A 35 13.78 -27.02 10.84
CA ASN A 35 14.89 -27.26 9.90
C ASN A 35 15.07 -26.10 8.92
N ALA A 36 16.09 -25.26 9.17
CA ALA A 36 16.43 -24.10 8.35
C ALA A 36 16.75 -24.43 6.88
N GLU A 37 17.31 -25.62 6.59
CA GLU A 37 17.65 -26.00 5.20
C GLU A 37 16.39 -26.18 4.34
N LEU A 38 15.29 -26.69 4.90
CA LEU A 38 14.03 -26.85 4.15
C LEU A 38 13.45 -25.51 3.71
N PHE A 39 13.54 -24.48 4.56
CA PHE A 39 13.15 -23.12 4.20
C PHE A 39 14.12 -22.51 3.18
N ALA A 40 15.44 -22.69 3.36
CA ALA A 40 16.45 -22.17 2.42
C ALA A 40 16.41 -22.83 1.03
N ASP A 41 15.95 -24.08 0.93
CA ASP A 41 15.74 -24.77 -0.35
C ASP A 41 14.33 -24.51 -0.92
N ARG A 42 13.28 -24.33 -0.09
CA ARG A 42 11.97 -23.83 -0.58
C ARG A 42 12.07 -22.40 -1.13
N ALA A 43 12.85 -21.53 -0.48
CA ALA A 43 13.19 -20.21 -1.01
C ALA A 43 13.83 -20.29 -2.40
N GLN A 44 14.63 -21.33 -2.68
CA GLN A 44 15.24 -21.53 -3.99
C GLN A 44 14.24 -22.03 -5.06
N ALA A 45 13.24 -22.82 -4.68
CA ALA A 45 12.12 -23.14 -5.56
C ALA A 45 11.27 -21.89 -5.84
N ASN A 46 10.93 -21.11 -4.81
CA ASN A 46 10.20 -19.84 -4.93
C ASN A 46 10.94 -18.81 -5.81
N LEU A 47 12.27 -18.69 -5.72
CA LEU A 47 13.09 -17.88 -6.64
C LEU A 47 12.91 -18.31 -8.11
N LYS A 48 12.90 -19.62 -8.39
CA LYS A 48 12.73 -20.16 -9.75
C LYS A 48 11.31 -19.93 -10.29
N LEU A 49 10.31 -19.93 -9.41
CA LEU A 49 8.91 -19.60 -9.71
C LEU A 49 8.63 -18.09 -9.82
N ARG A 50 9.65 -17.22 -9.67
CA ARG A 50 9.50 -15.75 -9.52
C ARG A 50 8.61 -15.30 -8.36
N ASN A 51 8.34 -16.19 -7.39
CA ASN A 51 7.69 -15.86 -6.13
C ASN A 51 8.70 -15.25 -5.15
N PHE A 52 9.23 -14.08 -5.51
CA PHE A 52 10.34 -13.45 -4.77
C PHE A 52 9.94 -13.06 -3.34
N THR A 53 8.70 -12.63 -3.13
CA THR A 53 8.18 -12.32 -1.77
C THR A 53 8.07 -13.58 -0.91
N GLY A 54 7.63 -14.72 -1.47
CA GLY A 54 7.71 -16.02 -0.81
C GLY A 54 9.14 -16.46 -0.50
N ALA A 55 10.08 -16.23 -1.43
CA ALA A 55 11.49 -16.53 -1.23
C ALA A 55 12.13 -15.66 -0.13
N VAL A 56 11.79 -14.37 -0.02
CA VAL A 56 12.22 -13.50 1.10
C VAL A 56 11.65 -14.00 2.43
N ALA A 57 10.37 -14.39 2.47
CA ALA A 57 9.74 -14.91 3.69
C ALA A 57 10.39 -16.22 4.15
N ASP A 58 10.61 -17.18 3.24
CA ASP A 58 11.30 -18.43 3.52
C ASP A 58 12.76 -18.21 3.93
N ALA A 59 13.48 -17.33 3.24
CA ALA A 59 14.88 -17.04 3.57
C ALA A 59 15.03 -16.33 4.92
N ASN A 60 14.12 -15.41 5.27
CA ASN A 60 14.05 -14.86 6.62
C ASN A 60 13.75 -15.96 7.65
N LYS A 61 12.84 -16.89 7.38
CA LYS A 61 12.51 -17.95 8.33
C LYS A 61 13.66 -18.93 8.54
N ALA A 62 14.43 -19.22 7.49
CA ALA A 62 15.68 -19.96 7.60
C ALA A 62 16.71 -19.24 8.48
N ILE A 63 16.85 -17.91 8.35
CA ILE A 63 17.74 -17.07 9.18
C ILE A 63 17.27 -17.01 10.65
N GLU A 64 15.97 -16.99 10.92
CA GLU A 64 15.43 -17.06 12.29
C GLU A 64 15.79 -18.37 13.00
N ILE A 65 15.84 -19.49 12.25
CA ILE A 65 16.12 -20.82 12.79
C ILE A 65 17.64 -21.06 12.88
N ASP A 66 18.40 -20.71 11.85
CA ASP A 66 19.86 -20.78 11.82
C ASP A 66 20.47 -19.48 11.26
N PRO A 67 20.85 -18.53 12.14
CA PRO A 67 21.54 -17.31 11.75
C PRO A 67 22.93 -17.50 11.11
N SER A 68 23.49 -18.73 11.12
CA SER A 68 24.77 -19.07 10.48
C SER A 68 24.62 -19.61 9.05
N LEU A 69 23.40 -19.89 8.60
CA LEU A 69 23.12 -20.51 7.30
C LEU A 69 23.33 -19.52 6.14
N SER A 70 24.57 -19.39 5.66
CA SER A 70 24.95 -18.53 4.53
C SER A 70 24.11 -18.75 3.26
N LYS A 71 23.61 -19.97 3.03
CA LYS A 71 22.63 -20.28 1.97
C LYS A 71 21.38 -19.41 2.05
N ALA A 72 20.85 -19.17 3.25
CA ALA A 72 19.62 -18.41 3.46
C ALA A 72 19.83 -16.92 3.15
N TYR A 73 20.94 -16.34 3.61
CA TYR A 73 21.36 -14.99 3.22
C TYR A 73 21.53 -14.85 1.70
N PHE A 74 22.12 -15.87 1.04
CA PHE A 74 22.20 -15.91 -0.42
C PHE A 74 20.81 -15.94 -1.09
N ARG A 75 19.84 -16.72 -0.58
CA ARG A 75 18.47 -16.70 -1.13
C ARG A 75 17.79 -15.35 -0.92
N LYS A 76 17.89 -14.77 0.29
CA LYS A 76 17.34 -13.46 0.63
C LYS A 76 17.89 -12.36 -0.27
N GLY A 77 19.21 -12.32 -0.45
CA GLY A 77 19.86 -11.32 -1.30
C GLY A 77 19.39 -11.39 -2.75
N ASN A 78 19.33 -12.59 -3.34
CA ASN A 78 18.81 -12.74 -4.71
C ASN A 78 17.31 -12.37 -4.79
N ALA A 79 16.51 -12.74 -3.79
CA ALA A 79 15.08 -12.43 -3.80
C ALA A 79 14.78 -10.93 -3.63
N CYS A 80 15.59 -10.21 -2.85
CA CYS A 80 15.53 -8.75 -2.77
C CYS A 80 16.07 -8.08 -4.06
N TYR A 81 17.10 -8.65 -4.71
CA TYR A 81 17.64 -8.12 -5.97
C TYR A 81 16.61 -8.19 -7.11
N GLU A 82 15.89 -9.31 -7.24
CA GLU A 82 14.80 -9.48 -8.21
C GLU A 82 13.50 -8.73 -7.81
N LEU A 83 13.46 -8.12 -6.62
CA LEU A 83 12.44 -7.16 -6.17
C LEU A 83 12.93 -5.70 -6.23
N GLU A 84 14.12 -5.46 -6.80
CA GLU A 84 14.76 -4.15 -6.91
C GLU A 84 15.07 -3.48 -5.54
N GLU A 85 14.98 -4.23 -4.44
CA GLU A 85 15.38 -3.80 -3.09
C GLU A 85 16.92 -3.86 -2.91
N TYR A 86 17.67 -3.16 -3.78
CA TYR A 86 19.12 -3.34 -3.97
C TYR A 86 19.95 -3.13 -2.68
N GLU A 87 19.62 -2.15 -1.84
CA GLU A 87 20.30 -1.95 -0.54
C GLU A 87 20.09 -3.15 0.41
N THR A 88 18.87 -3.69 0.46
CA THR A 88 18.54 -4.86 1.29
C THR A 88 19.18 -6.13 0.72
N ALA A 89 19.26 -6.24 -0.61
CA ALA A 89 19.98 -7.30 -1.29
C ALA A 89 21.47 -7.28 -0.93
N LYS A 90 22.13 -6.11 -1.05
CA LYS A 90 23.52 -5.88 -0.66
C LYS A 90 23.78 -6.28 0.79
N ALA A 91 23.01 -5.75 1.74
CA ALA A 91 23.18 -6.05 3.16
C ALA A 91 23.02 -7.55 3.47
N ALA A 92 22.08 -8.24 2.80
CA ALA A 92 21.94 -9.68 2.91
C ALA A 92 23.16 -10.44 2.34
N PHE A 93 23.71 -10.01 1.21
CA PHE A 93 24.91 -10.60 0.64
C PHE A 93 26.18 -10.33 1.45
N GLU A 94 26.33 -9.15 2.06
CA GLU A 94 27.45 -8.82 2.95
C GLU A 94 27.45 -9.71 4.21
N LEU A 95 26.28 -9.89 4.85
CA LEU A 95 26.13 -10.82 5.96
C LEU A 95 26.43 -12.27 5.54
N GLY A 96 25.91 -12.72 4.39
CA GLY A 96 26.23 -14.04 3.82
C GLY A 96 27.73 -14.22 3.52
N SER A 97 28.40 -13.17 3.03
CA SER A 97 29.84 -13.15 2.80
C SER A 97 30.65 -13.23 4.09
N SER A 98 30.18 -12.62 5.19
CA SER A 98 30.85 -12.71 6.50
C SER A 98 30.80 -14.13 7.08
N LEU A 99 29.74 -14.88 6.78
CA LEU A 99 29.55 -16.27 7.19
C LEU A 99 30.27 -17.27 6.26
N ALA A 100 30.50 -16.90 4.99
CA ALA A 100 31.16 -17.74 3.99
C ALA A 100 32.22 -16.97 3.18
N PRO A 101 33.31 -16.46 3.81
CA PRO A 101 34.27 -15.55 3.19
C PRO A 101 35.12 -16.14 2.05
N GLY A 102 34.99 -17.43 1.75
CA GLY A 102 35.59 -18.08 0.57
C GLY A 102 34.69 -18.11 -0.67
N ASP A 103 33.42 -17.70 -0.57
CA ASP A 103 32.46 -17.80 -1.68
C ASP A 103 32.39 -16.49 -2.49
N ALA A 104 33.18 -16.44 -3.57
CA ALA A 104 33.26 -15.30 -4.48
C ALA A 104 31.92 -14.92 -5.15
N ARG A 105 30.87 -15.75 -5.06
CA ARG A 105 29.53 -15.38 -5.55
C ARG A 105 28.96 -14.20 -4.79
N PHE A 106 29.21 -14.08 -3.48
CA PHE A 106 28.76 -12.90 -2.71
C PHE A 106 29.42 -11.62 -3.20
N ALA A 107 30.75 -11.60 -3.38
CA ALA A 107 31.47 -10.42 -3.88
C ALA A 107 30.94 -9.95 -5.25
N ASN A 108 30.68 -10.89 -6.16
CA ASN A 108 30.10 -10.59 -7.48
C ASN A 108 28.66 -10.03 -7.40
N LEU A 109 27.86 -10.48 -6.43
CA LEU A 109 26.49 -10.03 -6.24
C LEU A 109 26.41 -8.70 -5.48
N ILE A 110 27.28 -8.47 -4.49
CA ILE A 110 27.46 -7.17 -3.82
C ILE A 110 27.82 -6.12 -4.86
N LYS A 111 28.81 -6.38 -5.73
CA LYS A 111 29.17 -5.44 -6.80
C LYS A 111 27.99 -5.16 -7.75
N LYS A 112 27.19 -6.17 -8.11
CA LYS A 112 25.97 -5.97 -8.90
C LYS A 112 24.91 -5.13 -8.20
N CYS A 113 24.85 -5.13 -6.87
CA CYS A 113 23.98 -4.23 -6.12
C CYS A 113 24.56 -2.81 -6.12
N ASP A 114 25.88 -2.65 -5.89
CA ASP A 114 26.57 -1.36 -5.98
C ASP A 114 26.42 -0.71 -7.35
N ASP A 115 26.61 -1.47 -8.43
CA ASP A 115 26.42 -1.02 -9.82
C ASP A 115 24.97 -0.51 -10.04
N ARG A 116 23.95 -1.21 -9.51
CA ARG A 116 22.53 -0.78 -9.61
C ARG A 116 22.17 0.43 -8.75
N ILE A 117 22.69 0.51 -7.52
CA ILE A 117 22.49 1.65 -6.63
C ILE A 117 23.16 2.90 -7.23
N ALA A 118 24.29 2.75 -7.92
CA ALA A 118 24.95 3.82 -8.65
C ALA A 118 24.16 4.28 -9.89
N GLU A 119 23.46 3.38 -10.59
CA GLU A 119 22.52 3.75 -11.67
C GLU A 119 21.33 4.54 -11.11
N GLU A 120 20.63 4.01 -10.09
CA GLU A 120 19.46 4.65 -9.47
C GLU A 120 19.78 6.03 -8.88
N SER A 121 20.93 6.17 -8.20
CA SER A 121 21.38 7.46 -7.67
C SER A 121 21.99 8.39 -8.73
N GLY A 122 22.40 7.86 -9.89
CA GLY A 122 22.85 8.63 -11.05
C GLY A 122 21.71 9.34 -11.77
N ASP A 123 20.61 8.62 -12.03
CA ASP A 123 19.41 9.19 -12.67
C ASP A 123 18.75 10.31 -11.84
N LEU A 124 18.97 10.33 -10.53
CA LEU A 124 18.54 11.40 -9.63
C LEU A 124 19.40 12.68 -9.72
N LEU A 125 20.61 12.61 -10.28
CA LEU A 125 21.54 13.74 -10.38
C LEU A 125 21.41 14.52 -11.70
N ASP A 126 20.82 13.93 -12.74
CA ASP A 126 20.70 14.57 -14.08
C ASP A 126 19.46 15.47 -14.22
N GLN A 127 18.75 15.75 -13.12
CA GLN A 127 17.73 16.81 -13.07
C GLN A 127 18.39 18.19 -13.12
N PRO A 128 18.07 19.08 -14.09
CA PRO A 128 18.72 20.38 -14.25
C PRO A 128 18.38 21.40 -13.14
N LEU A 129 19.05 21.28 -11.99
CA LEU A 129 19.04 22.29 -10.95
C LEU A 129 19.85 23.51 -11.40
N GLU A 130 19.16 24.56 -11.87
CA GLU A 130 19.77 25.89 -12.03
C GLU A 130 20.42 26.33 -10.69
N LYS A 131 21.75 26.34 -10.65
CA LYS A 131 22.52 26.94 -9.56
C LYS A 131 23.22 28.19 -10.05
N ALA A 132 22.86 29.31 -9.43
CA ALA A 132 23.44 30.61 -9.70
C ALA A 132 24.95 30.64 -9.40
N SER A 133 25.63 31.54 -10.11
CA SER A 133 27.08 31.70 -10.18
C SER A 133 27.81 31.75 -8.83
N THR A 134 28.99 31.13 -8.77
CA THR A 134 30.19 31.83 -8.28
C THR A 134 31.42 31.31 -9.04
N GLU A 135 32.30 32.22 -9.46
CA GLU A 135 33.54 31.89 -10.17
C GLU A 135 34.66 31.49 -9.19
N VAL A 136 35.48 30.51 -9.57
CA VAL A 136 36.94 30.53 -9.37
C VAL A 136 37.61 29.62 -10.40
N VAL A 137 38.74 30.07 -10.95
CA VAL A 137 39.47 29.42 -12.07
C VAL A 137 40.80 28.86 -11.58
N SER A 138 41.20 27.67 -12.04
CA SER A 138 42.58 27.15 -12.03
C SER A 138 42.80 26.04 -13.08
N VAL A 139 44.03 25.92 -13.60
CA VAL A 139 44.47 25.18 -14.81
C VAL A 139 45.88 24.61 -14.48
N GLU A 140 46.47 23.51 -15.01
CA GLU A 140 46.47 22.78 -16.31
C GLU A 140 46.64 21.24 -16.02
N SER A 141 46.82 20.24 -16.91
CA SER A 141 47.04 20.12 -18.37
C SER A 141 46.61 18.73 -18.92
N ASP A 142 46.81 18.48 -20.24
CA ASP A 142 47.17 17.22 -20.96
C ASP A 142 46.39 15.89 -20.74
N GLN A 143 45.79 15.23 -21.76
CA GLN A 143 46.35 14.53 -22.96
C GLN A 143 47.15 13.25 -22.63
N GLU A 144 47.12 12.12 -23.37
CA GLU A 144 46.37 11.58 -24.54
C GLU A 144 46.60 10.02 -24.56
N SER A 145 45.93 9.11 -25.29
CA SER A 145 44.66 9.02 -26.05
C SER A 145 44.41 7.56 -26.48
N GLY A 146 43.30 7.24 -27.19
CA GLY A 146 43.08 5.91 -27.82
C GLY A 146 41.65 5.61 -28.29
N GLN A 147 41.47 5.14 -29.53
CA GLN A 147 40.18 4.75 -30.13
C GLN A 147 40.15 3.23 -30.44
N ILE A 148 38.95 2.62 -30.56
CA ILE A 148 38.45 1.93 -31.80
C ILE A 148 37.10 1.21 -31.57
N LEU A 149 36.11 1.63 -32.38
CA LEU A 149 34.96 0.95 -33.01
C LEU A 149 34.47 -0.44 -32.53
N ASN A 150 33.14 -0.58 -32.35
CA ASN A 150 32.26 -1.24 -33.34
C ASN A 150 30.76 -1.02 -33.04
N GLU A 151 29.89 -1.26 -34.03
CA GLU A 151 28.46 -0.89 -34.02
C GLU A 151 27.49 -2.08 -33.91
N ALA A 152 26.30 -1.81 -33.33
CA ALA A 152 25.00 -2.44 -33.61
C ALA A 152 24.78 -3.94 -33.25
N PRO A 153 23.51 -4.43 -33.09
CA PRO A 153 22.23 -3.75 -33.35
C PRO A 153 21.31 -3.57 -32.13
N ASN A 154 20.19 -2.88 -32.38
CA ASN A 154 19.06 -2.61 -31.47
C ASN A 154 18.59 -3.81 -30.63
N GLU A 155 18.26 -3.55 -29.37
CA GLU A 155 16.90 -3.82 -28.89
C GLU A 155 16.46 -2.73 -27.88
N VAL A 156 15.64 -1.78 -28.34
CA VAL A 156 15.28 -0.59 -27.57
C VAL A 156 14.12 -0.90 -26.62
N THR A 157 14.43 -1.32 -25.40
CA THR A 157 13.45 -1.39 -24.31
C THR A 157 13.36 -0.02 -23.63
N SER A 158 12.73 0.94 -24.29
CA SER A 158 12.49 2.28 -23.74
C SER A 158 11.40 2.23 -22.66
N GLN A 159 11.78 1.92 -21.42
CA GLN A 159 10.92 2.18 -20.25
C GLN A 159 10.85 3.69 -20.03
N LEU A 160 9.86 4.32 -20.69
CA LEU A 160 9.51 5.71 -20.45
C LEU A 160 9.05 5.89 -19.01
N ASN A 161 9.49 6.97 -18.37
CA ASN A 161 9.09 7.33 -17.02
C ASN A 161 7.57 7.63 -16.99
N VAL A 162 6.75 6.66 -16.56
CA VAL A 162 5.29 6.72 -16.72
C VAL A 162 4.67 7.72 -15.74
N LYS A 163 4.50 8.97 -16.19
CA LYS A 163 3.70 9.99 -15.50
C LYS A 163 2.32 9.41 -15.17
N GLN A 164 2.01 9.28 -13.88
CA GLN A 164 0.83 8.54 -13.40
C GLN A 164 -0.47 9.07 -14.05
N LYS A 165 -1.07 8.25 -14.92
CA LYS A 165 -2.16 8.63 -15.84
C LYS A 165 -3.39 9.20 -15.13
N TYR A 166 -3.72 8.69 -13.94
CA TYR A 166 -4.83 9.16 -13.11
C TYR A 166 -4.36 9.42 -11.68
N ARG A 167 -4.72 10.61 -11.16
CA ARG A 167 -4.53 10.99 -9.75
C ARG A 167 -5.43 10.14 -8.86
N HIS A 168 -4.96 9.73 -7.68
CA HIS A 168 -5.78 9.06 -6.67
C HIS A 168 -5.64 9.72 -5.30
N GLU A 169 -6.72 9.66 -4.52
CA GLU A 169 -6.79 10.09 -3.11
C GLU A 169 -7.47 8.97 -2.30
N TYR A 170 -7.28 8.95 -0.98
CA TYR A 170 -8.00 8.03 -0.11
C TYR A 170 -8.41 8.69 1.20
N TYR A 171 -9.48 8.18 1.81
CA TYR A 171 -9.88 8.48 3.17
C TYR A 171 -10.31 7.21 3.89
N GLN A 172 -10.47 7.27 5.21
CA GLN A 172 -10.78 6.10 6.02
C GLN A 172 -11.65 6.43 7.23
N LYS A 173 -12.32 5.39 7.71
CA LYS A 173 -13.01 5.30 9.00
C LYS A 173 -12.40 4.11 9.76
N PRO A 174 -12.81 3.82 11.01
CA PRO A 174 -12.34 2.63 11.71
C PRO A 174 -12.61 1.33 10.94
N GLU A 175 -13.73 1.21 10.23
CA GLU A 175 -14.18 -0.04 9.57
C GLU A 175 -14.03 -0.07 8.03
N GLU A 176 -13.84 1.07 7.36
CA GLU A 176 -13.71 1.15 5.89
C GLU A 176 -12.57 2.07 5.45
N VAL A 177 -11.96 1.78 4.29
CA VAL A 177 -11.12 2.69 3.51
C VAL A 177 -11.84 2.98 2.20
N VAL A 178 -11.85 4.23 1.75
CA VAL A 178 -12.40 4.62 0.46
C VAL A 178 -11.31 5.28 -0.37
N ILE A 179 -10.99 4.67 -1.51
CA ILE A 179 -10.02 5.17 -2.49
C ILE A 179 -10.79 5.79 -3.64
N THR A 180 -10.38 6.97 -4.10
CA THR A 180 -10.97 7.69 -5.23
C THR A 180 -9.92 7.88 -6.32
N ILE A 181 -10.13 7.27 -7.49
CA ILE A 181 -9.27 7.42 -8.68
C ILE A 181 -9.95 8.41 -9.63
N PHE A 182 -9.31 9.52 -9.96
CA PHE A 182 -9.88 10.63 -10.73
C PHE A 182 -9.76 10.41 -12.24
N ALA A 183 -10.44 9.38 -12.74
CA ALA A 183 -10.55 9.08 -14.16
C ALA A 183 -11.88 9.59 -14.73
N LYS A 184 -11.83 10.37 -15.83
CA LYS A 184 -13.01 11.01 -16.45
C LYS A 184 -13.47 10.27 -17.70
N GLY A 185 -14.78 10.15 -17.89
CA GLY A 185 -15.40 9.62 -19.11
C GLY A 185 -15.31 8.11 -19.30
N ILE A 186 -14.83 7.36 -18.30
CA ILE A 186 -14.59 5.92 -18.42
C ILE A 186 -15.88 5.13 -18.14
N PRO A 187 -16.33 4.25 -19.05
CA PRO A 187 -17.49 3.40 -18.83
C PRO A 187 -17.16 2.21 -17.91
N ALA A 188 -18.14 1.72 -17.15
CA ALA A 188 -17.94 0.61 -16.20
C ALA A 188 -17.52 -0.73 -16.83
N GLN A 189 -17.63 -0.89 -18.15
CA GLN A 189 -17.17 -2.08 -18.89
C GLN A 189 -15.64 -2.14 -19.05
N ASN A 190 -14.97 -1.00 -18.84
CA ASN A 190 -13.55 -0.77 -19.09
C ASN A 190 -12.73 -0.78 -17.79
N VAL A 191 -13.34 -1.18 -16.67
CA VAL A 191 -12.77 -1.11 -15.32
C VAL A 191 -12.92 -2.49 -14.67
N ALA A 192 -11.81 -3.20 -14.53
CA ALA A 192 -11.74 -4.46 -13.78
C ALA A 192 -11.18 -4.18 -12.38
N ILE A 193 -11.80 -4.72 -11.34
CA ILE A 193 -11.39 -4.53 -9.94
C ILE A 193 -11.44 -5.86 -9.20
N ASP A 194 -10.29 -6.28 -8.67
CA ASP A 194 -10.13 -7.51 -7.88
C ASP A 194 -9.71 -7.18 -6.45
N PHE A 195 -10.31 -7.88 -5.48
CA PHE A 195 -10.08 -7.69 -4.05
C PHE A 195 -9.36 -8.92 -3.46
N GLY A 196 -8.06 -8.82 -3.22
CA GLY A 196 -7.29 -9.80 -2.43
C GLY A 196 -7.35 -9.50 -0.93
N GLU A 197 -6.85 -10.41 -0.07
CA GLU A 197 -6.85 -10.19 1.40
C GLU A 197 -6.09 -8.93 1.85
N GLN A 198 -5.05 -8.53 1.13
CA GLN A 198 -4.19 -7.37 1.45
C GLN A 198 -3.72 -6.60 0.20
N ILE A 199 -4.40 -6.80 -0.94
CA ILE A 199 -4.07 -6.17 -2.22
C ILE A 199 -5.38 -5.75 -2.88
N LEU A 200 -5.43 -4.51 -3.36
CA LEU A 200 -6.43 -4.06 -4.32
C LEU A 200 -5.78 -4.10 -5.71
N SER A 201 -6.47 -4.63 -6.72
CA SER A 201 -6.10 -4.47 -8.13
C SER A 201 -7.19 -3.67 -8.82
N VAL A 202 -6.82 -2.56 -9.46
CA VAL A 202 -7.69 -1.81 -10.40
C VAL A 202 -6.99 -1.73 -11.74
N ILE A 203 -7.66 -2.20 -12.79
CA ILE A 203 -7.21 -2.12 -14.18
C ILE A 203 -8.22 -1.29 -14.96
N ILE A 204 -7.72 -0.30 -15.70
CA ILE A 204 -8.50 0.61 -16.53
C ILE A 204 -8.00 0.49 -17.97
N ASP A 205 -8.75 -0.21 -18.81
CA ASP A 205 -8.45 -0.46 -20.23
C ASP A 205 -9.30 0.46 -21.11
N VAL A 206 -8.69 1.43 -21.80
CA VAL A 206 -9.37 2.38 -22.68
C VAL A 206 -8.95 2.11 -24.12
N PRO A 207 -9.85 1.64 -25.01
CA PRO A 207 -9.51 1.30 -26.39
C PRO A 207 -8.78 2.43 -27.13
N GLY A 208 -7.49 2.22 -27.37
CA GLY A 208 -6.60 3.19 -28.04
C GLY A 208 -5.59 3.89 -27.12
N GLU A 209 -5.58 3.60 -25.82
CA GLU A 209 -4.57 4.06 -24.85
C GLU A 209 -3.99 2.88 -24.06
N ASP A 210 -2.80 3.04 -23.46
CA ASP A 210 -2.24 2.03 -22.57
C ASP A 210 -3.12 1.81 -21.32
N ALA A 211 -3.30 0.54 -20.96
CA ALA A 211 -4.07 0.12 -19.81
C ALA A 211 -3.41 0.56 -18.50
N TYR A 212 -4.13 1.34 -17.69
CA TYR A 212 -3.64 1.81 -16.41
C TYR A 212 -3.85 0.76 -15.33
N HIS A 213 -2.78 0.46 -14.60
CA HIS A 213 -2.76 -0.52 -13.52
C HIS A 213 -2.48 0.19 -12.20
N PHE A 214 -3.33 -0.06 -11.19
CA PHE A 214 -3.17 0.45 -9.83
C PHE A 214 -3.32 -0.71 -8.85
N GLN A 215 -2.18 -1.18 -8.31
CA GLN A 215 -2.11 -2.40 -7.51
C GLN A 215 -1.43 -2.17 -6.14
N PRO A 216 -1.99 -1.30 -5.26
CA PRO A 216 -1.41 -1.04 -3.95
C PRO A 216 -1.48 -2.28 -3.03
N ARG A 217 -0.36 -2.57 -2.35
CA ARG A 217 -0.34 -3.50 -1.21
C ARG A 217 -0.83 -2.75 0.02
N LEU A 218 -2.02 -3.09 0.48
CA LEU A 218 -2.74 -2.36 1.52
C LEU A 218 -2.08 -2.51 2.89
N PHE A 219 -2.09 -1.45 3.70
CA PHE A 219 -1.53 -1.45 5.06
C PHE A 219 -2.09 -2.58 5.93
N GLY A 220 -3.43 -2.73 5.96
CA GLY A 220 -4.12 -3.76 6.72
C GLY A 220 -4.86 -4.78 5.85
N LYS A 221 -5.24 -5.91 6.44
CA LYS A 221 -6.14 -6.87 5.77
C LYS A 221 -7.52 -6.27 5.54
N ILE A 222 -8.14 -6.67 4.43
CA ILE A 222 -9.52 -6.32 4.05
C ILE A 222 -10.40 -7.57 3.99
N ALA A 223 -11.72 -7.36 3.92
CA ALA A 223 -12.71 -8.41 3.73
C ALA A 223 -13.33 -8.32 2.32
N PRO A 224 -12.83 -9.07 1.32
CA PRO A 224 -13.27 -8.99 -0.07
C PRO A 224 -14.79 -9.04 -0.27
N GLU A 225 -15.47 -9.96 0.44
CA GLU A 225 -16.93 -10.15 0.45
C GLU A 225 -17.77 -8.91 0.83
N LYS A 226 -17.14 -7.89 1.44
CA LYS A 226 -17.77 -6.63 1.86
C LYS A 226 -17.25 -5.42 1.07
N CYS A 227 -16.29 -5.62 0.17
CA CYS A 227 -15.75 -4.56 -0.68
C CYS A 227 -16.71 -4.27 -1.85
N ARG A 228 -16.73 -3.03 -2.32
CA ARG A 228 -17.59 -2.58 -3.43
C ARG A 228 -16.95 -1.41 -4.16
N TYR A 229 -17.37 -1.17 -5.40
CA TYR A 229 -16.91 -0.03 -6.17
C TYR A 229 -18.06 0.63 -6.96
N ASP A 230 -17.94 1.94 -7.16
CA ASP A 230 -18.87 2.78 -7.92
C ASP A 230 -18.09 3.48 -9.04
N VAL A 231 -18.35 3.15 -10.31
CA VAL A 231 -17.76 3.84 -11.48
C VAL A 231 -18.63 5.04 -11.85
N LEU A 232 -18.15 6.26 -11.61
CA LEU A 232 -18.84 7.51 -11.91
C LEU A 232 -18.18 8.22 -13.12
N PRO A 233 -18.89 9.09 -13.84
CA PRO A 233 -18.36 9.75 -15.05
C PRO A 233 -17.11 10.64 -14.85
N SER A 234 -16.72 10.91 -13.59
CA SER A 234 -15.59 11.77 -13.22
C SER A 234 -14.56 11.13 -12.28
N LYS A 235 -14.86 9.94 -11.73
CA LYS A 235 -14.01 9.19 -10.79
C LYS A 235 -14.51 7.76 -10.60
N ILE A 236 -13.62 6.88 -10.17
CA ILE A 236 -13.97 5.55 -9.64
C ILE A 236 -13.81 5.62 -8.11
N GLU A 237 -14.86 5.28 -7.36
CA GLU A 237 -14.77 5.08 -5.91
C GLU A 237 -14.64 3.59 -5.61
N VAL A 238 -13.66 3.21 -4.80
CA VAL A 238 -13.45 1.84 -4.33
C VAL A 238 -13.54 1.86 -2.80
N ARG A 239 -14.49 1.12 -2.24
CA ARG A 239 -14.75 1.04 -0.80
C ARG A 239 -14.34 -0.33 -0.29
N LEU A 240 -13.27 -0.34 0.49
CA LEU A 240 -12.65 -1.51 1.08
C LEU A 240 -13.10 -1.66 2.53
N ALA A 241 -13.74 -2.77 2.87
CA ALA A 241 -14.05 -3.09 4.26
C ALA A 241 -12.80 -3.63 4.95
N LYS A 242 -12.37 -3.03 6.06
CA LYS A 242 -11.23 -3.50 6.85
C LYS A 242 -11.59 -4.81 7.55
N ALA A 243 -10.63 -5.73 7.67
CA ALA A 243 -10.80 -6.95 8.45
C ALA A 243 -10.73 -6.68 9.97
N GLU A 244 -9.94 -5.69 10.37
CA GLU A 244 -9.76 -5.24 11.75
C GLU A 244 -10.05 -3.73 11.86
N PRO A 245 -10.72 -3.25 12.93
CA PRO A 245 -11.13 -1.85 13.07
C PRO A 245 -9.97 -0.92 13.50
N LEU A 246 -8.93 -0.83 12.67
CA LEU A 246 -7.69 -0.09 12.92
C LEU A 246 -7.57 1.14 12.02
N ASN A 247 -7.13 2.28 12.56
CA ASN A 247 -6.76 3.44 11.73
C ASN A 247 -5.38 3.19 11.10
N TRP A 248 -5.29 3.23 9.77
CA TRP A 248 -4.05 2.97 9.04
C TRP A 248 -3.20 4.24 8.99
N THR A 249 -1.87 4.17 9.11
CA THR A 249 -1.01 5.36 9.00
C THR A 249 -0.78 5.80 7.55
N SER A 250 -0.93 4.86 6.62
CA SER A 250 -0.73 4.99 5.18
C SER A 250 -1.74 4.09 4.45
N LEU A 251 -1.98 4.34 3.16
CA LEU A 251 -2.75 3.40 2.34
C LEU A 251 -1.93 2.12 2.09
N ASP A 252 -0.67 2.31 1.75
CA ASP A 252 0.28 1.27 1.38
C ASP A 252 1.01 0.70 2.61
N PHE A 253 1.37 -0.58 2.56
CA PHE A 253 2.16 -1.25 3.59
C PHE A 253 3.64 -0.83 3.49
N SER A 254 4.08 0.05 4.40
CA SER A 254 5.49 0.35 4.63
C SER A 254 6.06 -0.53 5.74
N LYS A 255 7.32 -0.97 5.59
CA LYS A 255 8.02 -1.79 6.59
C LYS A 255 8.35 -1.02 7.88
N ASP A 256 8.35 0.31 7.84
CA ASP A 256 8.78 1.20 8.95
C ASP A 256 7.63 1.71 9.84
N SER A 257 6.37 1.33 9.56
CA SER A 257 5.21 1.88 10.29
C SER A 257 5.14 1.37 11.74
N THR A 258 5.61 2.18 12.69
CA THR A 258 5.39 1.94 14.12
C THR A 258 3.89 1.85 14.46
N ILE A 259 3.55 0.94 15.38
CA ILE A 259 2.16 0.53 15.66
C ILE A 259 1.31 1.73 16.12
N PRO A 260 0.26 2.13 15.38
CA PRO A 260 -0.66 3.19 15.81
C PRO A 260 -1.52 2.72 16.99
N LYS A 261 -1.87 3.66 17.88
CA LYS A 261 -2.53 3.36 19.16
C LYS A 261 -3.96 2.83 18.98
N THR A 262 -4.27 1.73 19.66
CA THR A 262 -5.64 1.24 19.81
C THR A 262 -6.51 2.28 20.53
N VAL A 263 -7.55 2.79 19.88
CA VAL A 263 -8.52 3.70 20.51
C VAL A 263 -9.54 2.90 21.31
N THR A 264 -9.12 2.44 22.50
CA THR A 264 -10.02 1.79 23.45
C THR A 264 -10.91 2.85 24.09
N VAL A 265 -12.15 3.00 23.62
CA VAL A 265 -13.18 3.84 24.25
C VAL A 265 -13.66 3.16 25.54
N VAL A 266 -12.88 3.32 26.61
CA VAL A 266 -13.30 2.93 27.96
C VAL A 266 -14.45 3.82 28.43
N SER A 267 -15.51 3.20 28.92
CA SER A 267 -16.64 3.89 29.57
C SER A 267 -16.84 3.26 30.96
N ASP A 268 -16.18 3.83 31.96
CA ASP A 268 -16.38 3.46 33.35
C ASP A 268 -17.67 4.07 33.90
N CYS A 269 -18.53 3.24 34.50
CA CYS A 269 -19.36 3.65 35.64
C CYS A 269 -19.61 2.48 36.60
N TYR A 270 -19.92 2.80 37.86
CA TYR A 270 -19.65 1.92 39.00
C TYR A 270 -20.77 0.90 39.33
N SER A 271 -20.36 -0.14 40.06
CA SER A 271 -21.15 -1.32 40.48
C SER A 271 -22.47 -1.06 41.21
N THR A 272 -23.41 -2.01 41.10
CA THR A 272 -24.25 -2.45 42.24
C THR A 272 -24.80 -3.87 42.03
N HIS A 273 -25.23 -4.54 43.11
CA HIS A 273 -25.58 -5.97 43.12
C HIS A 273 -27.05 -6.28 42.79
N SER A 274 -27.33 -7.44 42.19
CA SER A 274 -28.08 -8.55 42.85
C SER A 274 -28.36 -9.74 41.91
N GLU A 275 -28.84 -10.84 42.48
CA GLU A 275 -29.11 -12.13 41.83
C GLU A 275 -30.45 -12.15 41.05
N GLY A 276 -30.61 -13.05 40.08
CA GLY A 276 -31.92 -13.28 39.46
C GLY A 276 -31.93 -14.17 38.20
N THR A 277 -32.27 -15.45 38.39
CA THR A 277 -32.86 -16.41 37.42
C THR A 277 -32.95 -15.99 35.93
N GLY A 278 -32.23 -16.70 35.05
CA GLY A 278 -32.10 -16.35 33.63
C GLY A 278 -33.29 -16.70 32.71
N SER A 279 -33.09 -16.43 31.41
CA SER A 279 -33.98 -16.82 30.31
C SER A 279 -33.18 -17.14 29.03
N GLN A 280 -33.76 -17.90 28.11
CA GLN A 280 -33.14 -18.22 26.81
C GLN A 280 -33.28 -17.08 25.79
N ARG A 281 -32.49 -17.13 24.71
CA ARG A 281 -32.68 -16.29 23.52
C ARG A 281 -34.08 -16.54 22.93
N PRO A 282 -34.95 -15.52 22.77
CA PRO A 282 -36.16 -15.66 21.98
C PRO A 282 -35.80 -15.66 20.49
N SER A 283 -35.93 -16.81 19.83
CA SER A 283 -35.96 -16.87 18.36
C SER A 283 -37.37 -16.55 17.88
N TYR A 284 -37.52 -15.71 16.87
CA TYR A 284 -38.78 -14.99 16.58
C TYR A 284 -39.77 -15.83 15.75
N PRO A 285 -40.94 -16.25 16.28
CA PRO A 285 -41.92 -17.02 15.52
C PRO A 285 -42.77 -16.09 14.65
N THR A 286 -42.80 -16.32 13.33
CA THR A 286 -43.52 -15.44 12.41
C THR A 286 -45.02 -15.77 12.34
N SER A 287 -45.90 -14.81 12.65
CA SER A 287 -47.23 -14.70 12.01
C SER A 287 -47.84 -13.31 12.27
N LYS A 288 -48.10 -12.53 11.22
CA LYS A 288 -48.84 -11.26 11.31
C LYS A 288 -50.33 -11.56 11.53
N PRO A 289 -51.07 -10.72 12.28
CA PRO A 289 -51.91 -9.77 11.55
C PRO A 289 -52.12 -8.42 12.27
N ARG A 290 -51.66 -7.32 11.66
CA ARG A 290 -52.31 -6.00 11.75
C ARG A 290 -52.01 -5.19 10.49
N ARG A 291 -52.98 -4.37 10.09
CA ARG A 291 -52.90 -3.48 8.92
C ARG A 291 -51.90 -2.37 9.20
N VAL A 292 -50.83 -2.28 8.41
CA VAL A 292 -49.87 -1.17 8.46
C VAL A 292 -50.53 0.05 7.82
N ASP A 293 -50.63 1.17 8.55
CA ASP A 293 -50.93 2.47 7.95
C ASP A 293 -49.64 3.01 7.33
N TRP A 294 -49.50 2.80 6.03
CA TRP A 294 -48.29 3.17 5.28
C TRP A 294 -48.01 4.67 5.34
N ASP A 295 -49.03 5.54 5.33
CA ASP A 295 -48.86 6.99 5.47
C ASP A 295 -48.20 7.37 6.81
N LYS A 296 -48.50 6.62 7.88
CA LYS A 296 -47.93 6.84 9.21
C LYS A 296 -46.54 6.22 9.33
N LEU A 297 -46.30 5.11 8.63
CA LEU A 297 -44.96 4.52 8.50
C LEU A 297 -44.05 5.44 7.65
N GLU A 298 -44.53 6.01 6.55
CA GLU A 298 -43.78 6.96 5.71
C GLU A 298 -43.54 8.28 6.45
N ALA A 299 -44.51 8.79 7.21
CA ALA A 299 -44.31 9.97 8.05
C ALA A 299 -43.31 9.72 9.19
N GLN A 300 -43.29 8.50 9.76
CA GLN A 300 -42.29 8.11 10.75
C GLN A 300 -40.92 7.89 10.12
N VAL A 301 -40.83 7.20 8.97
CA VAL A 301 -39.59 7.05 8.21
C VAL A 301 -39.06 8.40 7.74
N LYS A 302 -39.88 9.35 7.23
CA LYS A 302 -39.41 10.71 6.89
C LYS A 302 -39.01 11.57 8.09
N LYS A 303 -39.42 11.18 9.30
CA LYS A 303 -38.92 11.78 10.55
C LYS A 303 -37.61 11.11 10.96
N GLU A 304 -37.54 9.80 10.87
CA GLU A 304 -36.34 8.99 11.12
C GLU A 304 -35.26 9.20 10.03
N GLU A 305 -35.56 9.61 8.80
CA GLU A 305 -34.60 10.07 7.76
C GLU A 305 -34.11 11.51 7.98
N LYS A 306 -34.82 12.27 8.84
CA LYS A 306 -34.40 13.62 9.29
C LYS A 306 -33.68 13.59 10.63
N GLU A 307 -33.90 12.56 11.43
CA GLU A 307 -33.32 12.35 12.76
C GLU A 307 -32.27 11.22 12.77
N GLU A 308 -32.18 10.41 11.70
CA GLU A 308 -30.99 9.68 11.31
C GLU A 308 -29.90 10.71 11.10
N LYS A 309 -28.97 10.70 12.06
CA LYS A 309 -27.74 11.44 11.98
C LYS A 309 -27.04 11.00 10.70
N LEU A 310 -26.71 11.98 9.85
CA LEU A 310 -25.84 11.77 8.69
C LEU A 310 -24.38 11.61 9.16
N ASP A 311 -24.15 10.67 10.08
CA ASP A 311 -22.95 10.58 10.92
C ASP A 311 -21.68 10.44 10.06
N GLY A 312 -20.75 11.38 10.28
CA GLY A 312 -19.60 11.63 9.43
C GLY A 312 -19.80 12.78 8.44
N ASP A 313 -19.14 12.69 7.29
CA ASP A 313 -18.88 13.83 6.41
C ASP A 313 -20.13 14.43 5.76
N ALA A 314 -21.24 13.69 5.70
CA ALA A 314 -22.50 14.17 5.14
C ALA A 314 -23.20 15.18 6.07
N ALA A 315 -23.17 14.97 7.39
CA ALA A 315 -23.61 15.97 8.36
C ALA A 315 -22.68 17.19 8.37
N LEU A 316 -21.35 16.97 8.36
CA LEU A 316 -20.37 18.05 8.34
C LEU A 316 -20.51 18.94 7.08
N ASN A 317 -20.65 18.34 5.90
CA ASN A 317 -20.85 19.10 4.66
C ASN A 317 -22.18 19.88 4.64
N LYS A 318 -23.27 19.34 5.21
CA LYS A 318 -24.51 20.12 5.39
C LYS A 318 -24.32 21.27 6.38
N PHE A 319 -23.70 21.02 7.53
CA PHE A 319 -23.38 22.03 8.54
C PHE A 319 -22.53 23.18 7.96
N PHE A 320 -21.53 22.88 7.12
CA PHE A 320 -20.76 23.91 6.42
C PHE A 320 -21.55 24.64 5.32
N GLN A 321 -22.49 23.97 4.63
CA GLN A 321 -23.40 24.62 3.68
C GLN A 321 -24.36 25.59 4.38
N ASP A 322 -24.94 25.19 5.51
CA ASP A 322 -25.84 26.04 6.31
C ASP A 322 -25.08 27.25 6.90
N ILE A 323 -23.87 27.04 7.45
CA ILE A 323 -23.00 28.15 7.87
C ILE A 323 -22.68 29.08 6.69
N TYR A 324 -22.31 28.55 5.52
CA TYR A 324 -21.96 29.40 4.37
C TYR A 324 -23.16 30.21 3.86
N LYS A 325 -24.36 29.64 3.93
CA LYS A 325 -25.61 30.25 3.49
C LYS A 325 -26.05 31.41 4.39
N ASP A 326 -25.96 31.22 5.71
CA ASP A 326 -26.41 32.22 6.70
C ASP A 326 -25.28 33.20 7.11
N ALA A 327 -24.08 33.07 6.52
CA ALA A 327 -22.90 33.90 6.78
C ALA A 327 -22.89 35.26 6.07
N ASP A 328 -22.31 36.27 6.75
CA ASP A 328 -21.91 37.56 6.17
C ASP A 328 -20.92 37.44 5.01
N GLU A 329 -20.79 38.48 4.17
CA GLU A 329 -19.89 38.45 3.01
C GLU A 329 -18.41 38.31 3.42
N ASP A 330 -17.97 38.98 4.49
CA ASP A 330 -16.59 38.87 4.99
C ASP A 330 -16.30 37.45 5.54
N THR A 331 -17.25 36.82 6.24
CA THR A 331 -17.06 35.45 6.76
C THR A 331 -17.13 34.42 5.63
N ARG A 332 -18.00 34.58 4.63
CA ARG A 332 -17.95 33.81 3.37
C ARG A 332 -16.63 34.02 2.61
N ARG A 333 -16.04 35.21 2.63
CA ARG A 333 -14.74 35.51 2.03
C ARG A 333 -13.59 34.84 2.78
N ALA A 334 -13.65 34.81 4.12
CA ALA A 334 -12.73 34.05 4.97
C ALA A 334 -12.81 32.54 4.71
N MET A 335 -14.04 32.00 4.64
CA MET A 335 -14.28 30.59 4.34
C MET A 335 -13.74 30.20 2.96
N ARG A 336 -14.02 30.98 1.90
CA ARG A 336 -13.45 30.73 0.56
C ARG A 336 -11.93 30.80 0.56
N LYS A 337 -11.32 31.81 1.20
CA LYS A 337 -9.86 31.98 1.20
C LYS A 337 -9.16 30.83 1.96
N SER A 338 -9.62 30.54 3.19
CA SER A 338 -9.07 29.46 4.01
C SER A 338 -9.21 28.09 3.34
N PHE A 339 -10.37 27.78 2.76
CA PHE A 339 -10.59 26.54 2.01
C PHE A 339 -9.64 26.41 0.81
N VAL A 340 -9.45 27.47 0.01
CA VAL A 340 -8.57 27.43 -1.16
C VAL A 340 -7.08 27.36 -0.77
N GLU A 341 -6.62 28.09 0.23
CA GLU A 341 -5.20 28.08 0.64
C GLU A 341 -4.79 26.79 1.37
N SER A 342 -5.72 26.15 2.08
CA SER A 342 -5.49 24.89 2.82
C SER A 342 -5.75 23.61 2.03
N ASN A 343 -6.05 23.72 0.73
CA ASN A 343 -6.55 22.62 -0.12
C ASN A 343 -7.78 21.91 0.48
N GLY A 344 -8.64 22.64 1.18
CA GLY A 344 -9.88 22.16 1.78
C GLY A 344 -9.78 21.58 3.19
N THR A 345 -8.58 21.52 3.78
CA THR A 345 -8.37 20.90 5.12
C THR A 345 -8.66 21.83 6.29
N VAL A 346 -8.59 23.16 6.11
CA VAL A 346 -8.79 24.15 7.18
C VAL A 346 -9.80 25.21 6.75
N LEU A 347 -10.86 25.37 7.57
CA LEU A 347 -11.92 26.35 7.36
C LEU A 347 -11.91 27.37 8.51
N SER A 348 -11.82 28.67 8.17
CA SER A 348 -11.90 29.76 9.15
C SER A 348 -12.91 30.81 8.72
N THR A 349 -13.67 31.31 9.69
CA THR A 349 -14.72 32.31 9.51
C THR A 349 -14.23 33.74 9.79
N ASN A 350 -13.07 33.95 10.42
CA ASN A 350 -12.60 35.29 10.81
C ASN A 350 -11.72 35.95 9.74
N TRP A 351 -12.33 36.83 8.94
CA TRP A 351 -11.63 37.59 7.89
C TRP A 351 -10.45 38.44 8.40
N LYS A 352 -10.46 38.90 9.66
CA LYS A 352 -9.37 39.71 10.23
C LYS A 352 -8.07 38.92 10.45
N GLU A 353 -8.17 37.59 10.59
CA GLU A 353 -7.03 36.71 10.77
C GLU A 353 -6.53 36.16 9.43
N VAL A 354 -7.43 35.60 8.62
CA VAL A 354 -7.07 34.99 7.34
C VAL A 354 -6.94 35.97 6.19
N GLY A 355 -7.42 37.21 6.32
CA GLY A 355 -7.30 38.22 5.25
C GLY A 355 -5.84 38.53 4.91
N SER A 356 -5.00 38.74 5.93
CA SER A 356 -3.59 39.12 5.81
C SER A 356 -2.61 37.94 5.90
N LYS A 357 -2.96 36.86 6.63
CA LYS A 357 -2.13 35.64 6.71
C LYS A 357 -2.46 34.69 5.56
N LYS A 358 -1.54 33.76 5.27
CA LYS A 358 -1.82 32.56 4.48
C LYS A 358 -2.31 31.47 5.43
N VAL A 359 -3.32 30.70 5.04
CA VAL A 359 -3.77 29.51 5.79
C VAL A 359 -3.00 28.29 5.28
N GLU A 360 -2.30 27.60 6.18
CA GLU A 360 -1.61 26.35 5.86
C GLU A 360 -2.55 25.16 6.04
N GLY A 361 -2.43 24.15 5.17
CA GLY A 361 -3.24 22.93 5.27
C GLY A 361 -2.68 21.97 6.31
N SER A 362 -3.51 21.57 7.27
CA SER A 362 -3.21 20.53 8.24
C SER A 362 -4.01 19.28 7.88
N PRO A 363 -3.38 18.18 7.44
CA PRO A 363 -4.11 16.96 7.10
C PRO A 363 -4.68 16.27 8.36
N PRO A 364 -5.80 15.54 8.24
CA PRO A 364 -6.28 14.65 9.30
C PRO A 364 -5.22 13.61 9.72
N GLU A 365 -5.30 13.15 10.96
CA GLU A 365 -4.34 12.20 11.54
C GLU A 365 -4.36 10.85 10.81
N GLY A 366 -3.24 10.51 10.14
CA GLY A 366 -3.14 9.37 9.23
C GLY A 366 -3.37 9.69 7.75
N MET A 367 -3.19 10.95 7.31
CA MET A 367 -3.17 11.36 5.90
C MET A 367 -1.89 12.13 5.53
N GLU A 368 -1.34 11.83 4.36
CA GLU A 368 -0.15 12.49 3.81
C GLU A 368 -0.51 13.45 2.66
N VAL A 369 0.02 14.68 2.69
CA VAL A 369 -0.20 15.68 1.63
C VAL A 369 0.79 15.47 0.49
N LYS A 370 0.44 14.60 -0.46
CA LYS A 370 1.20 14.46 -1.73
C LYS A 370 1.00 15.72 -2.59
N LYS A 371 2.11 16.39 -2.94
CA LYS A 371 2.14 17.47 -3.92
C LYS A 371 2.21 16.86 -5.32
N TRP A 372 1.45 17.42 -6.25
CA TRP A 372 1.39 16.96 -7.64
C TRP A 372 1.68 18.14 -8.57
N GLU A 373 2.65 17.97 -9.45
CA GLU A 373 2.95 18.91 -10.54
C GLU A 373 2.19 18.46 -11.80
N TYR A 374 1.53 19.40 -12.47
CA TYR A 374 0.55 19.16 -13.54
C TYR A 374 1.18 19.16 -14.93
#